data_AF-A0A814UFE1-F1
#
_entry.id   AF-A0A814UFE1-F1
#
_cell.length_a   1.000
_cell.length_b   1.000
_cell.length_c   1.000
_cell.angle_alpha   90.00
_cell.angle_beta   90.00
_cell.angle_gamma   90.00
#
_symmetry.space_group_name_H-M   'P 1'
#
loop_
_entity.id
_entity.type
_entity.pdbx_description
1 polymer ?
#
loop_
_entity_poly.entity_id
_entity_poly.type
_entity_poly.pdbx_seq_one_letter_code
_entity_poly.pdbx_strand_id
1 'polypeptide(L)'
;MPASFFTPLYSHHYSKYLGAFVDEIPITNINNDLTRWIQSKPDDTIVYSAFGSTSIIPYERMYNLINGLANFLLEEDDSSILLAFRNVNYDTYQTVLANLNDDEFRKILKNEDRVRIENGFVQQKWILQHNQIKIFLSHCGMGSALEALYYNKPLLCMPFCLDQFSNAIAIDNLDVGQSLFVPPSLWQSLIKPYDFAKYTFTAASVTNKLLAMWSNVLYKEAAERMSLEMKYAGGVKQAVKEIEFFVHLGGDLDRFTPFSSTLPFYQRYMFDLLFVFIVLPGTIFLYICFKCCKRRQKSKID
;
A
#
# COMPACT_ATOMS: atom_id res chain seq x y z
N MET A 1 26.96 27.31 -0.58
CA MET A 1 26.36 27.26 -1.94
C MET A 1 25.71 25.90 -2.08
N PRO A 2 24.38 25.82 -2.28
CA PRO A 2 23.68 24.56 -2.16
C PRO A 2 23.87 23.72 -3.43
N ALA A 3 24.04 22.41 -3.22
CA ALA A 3 24.14 21.41 -4.25
C ALA A 3 22.75 21.16 -4.86
N SER A 4 22.41 21.93 -5.90
CA SER A 4 21.26 21.69 -6.77
C SER A 4 21.73 21.06 -8.08
N PHE A 5 22.19 19.82 -8.04
CA PHE A 5 22.39 19.00 -9.23
C PHE A 5 22.04 17.55 -8.88
N PHE A 6 21.12 16.98 -9.66
CA PHE A 6 20.44 15.68 -9.51
C PHE A 6 18.99 15.74 -9.01
N THR A 7 18.13 16.46 -9.73
CA THR A 7 16.75 15.99 -9.94
C THR A 7 16.81 14.71 -10.78
N PRO A 8 16.29 13.56 -10.31
CA PRO A 8 16.16 12.40 -11.18
C PRO A 8 15.06 12.71 -12.20
N LEU A 9 15.44 12.80 -13.46
CA LEU A 9 14.58 12.89 -14.66
C LEU A 9 13.62 11.68 -14.85
N TYR A 10 13.36 10.88 -13.82
CA TYR A 10 12.74 9.57 -13.93
C TYR A 10 11.25 9.52 -13.57
N SER A 11 10.66 10.56 -12.99
CA SER A 11 9.25 10.52 -12.58
C SER A 11 8.26 11.27 -13.50
N HIS A 12 8.74 12.13 -14.42
CA HIS A 12 7.88 12.97 -15.26
C HIS A 12 7.24 12.27 -16.48
N HIS A 13 7.45 10.97 -16.67
CA HIS A 13 7.02 10.29 -17.91
C HIS A 13 5.75 9.44 -17.79
N TYR A 14 5.38 8.95 -16.61
CA TYR A 14 4.20 8.08 -16.47
C TYR A 14 2.88 8.85 -16.35
N SER A 15 2.86 10.01 -15.72
CA SER A 15 1.68 10.88 -15.65
C SER A 15 1.36 11.55 -16.99
N LYS A 16 2.32 11.61 -17.92
CA LYS A 16 2.24 12.47 -19.11
C LYS A 16 1.24 12.02 -20.18
N TYR A 17 0.90 10.73 -20.23
CA TYR A 17 0.04 10.21 -21.30
C TYR A 17 -1.42 10.09 -20.88
N LEU A 18 -1.69 9.44 -19.75
CA LEU A 18 -3.07 9.17 -19.31
C LEU A 18 -3.36 9.63 -17.88
N GLY A 19 -2.35 9.85 -17.03
CA GLY A 19 -2.59 10.14 -15.61
C GLY A 19 -3.17 8.96 -14.82
N ALA A 20 -3.78 9.25 -13.67
CA ALA A 20 -4.34 8.23 -12.78
C ALA A 20 -5.73 7.76 -13.23
N PHE A 21 -5.98 6.45 -13.16
CA PHE A 21 -7.27 5.85 -13.49
C PHE A 21 -8.17 5.88 -12.26
N VAL A 22 -8.61 7.08 -11.90
CA VAL A 22 -9.55 7.30 -10.80
C VAL A 22 -10.93 7.53 -11.41
N ASP A 23 -11.73 6.47 -11.44
CA ASP A 23 -13.12 6.54 -11.88
C ASP A 23 -13.98 7.41 -10.96
N GLU A 24 -15.13 7.83 -11.47
CA GLU A 24 -16.15 8.51 -10.68
C GLU A 24 -16.49 7.75 -9.39
N ILE A 25 -16.79 8.50 -8.33
CA ILE A 25 -17.09 7.91 -7.04
C ILE A 25 -18.52 7.36 -7.09
N PRO A 26 -18.72 6.04 -6.92
CA PRO A 26 -20.06 5.50 -6.89
C PRO A 26 -20.81 6.04 -5.66
N ILE A 27 -22.03 6.57 -5.87
CA ILE A 27 -22.85 7.14 -4.77
C ILE A 27 -23.45 6.04 -3.87
N THR A 28 -23.28 4.77 -4.24
CA THR A 28 -23.76 3.61 -3.48
C THR A 28 -22.87 3.29 -2.29
N ASN A 29 -23.45 2.84 -1.17
CA ASN A 29 -22.72 2.39 0.04
C ASN A 29 -21.92 3.50 0.76
N ILE A 30 -22.40 4.75 0.72
CA ILE A 30 -21.81 5.84 1.53
C ILE A 30 -22.29 5.66 2.98
N ASN A 31 -21.35 5.56 3.92
CA ASN A 31 -21.67 5.54 5.33
C ASN A 31 -21.91 6.99 5.81
N ASN A 32 -23.18 7.32 6.06
CA ASN A 32 -23.59 8.66 6.50
C ASN A 32 -23.04 9.01 7.89
N ASP A 33 -22.87 8.03 8.78
CA ASP A 33 -22.31 8.25 10.11
C ASP A 33 -20.83 8.63 10.05
N LEU A 34 -20.06 7.84 9.30
CA LEU A 34 -18.66 8.15 9.01
C LEU A 34 -18.51 9.52 8.32
N THR A 35 -19.39 9.82 7.35
CA THR A 35 -19.36 11.10 6.64
C THR A 35 -19.60 12.27 7.59
N ARG A 36 -20.57 12.17 8.51
CA ARG A 36 -20.81 13.20 9.53
C ARG A 36 -19.61 13.35 10.47
N TRP A 37 -18.98 12.25 10.88
CA TRP A 37 -17.78 12.30 11.71
C TRP A 37 -16.64 13.03 11.01
N ILE A 38 -16.36 12.71 9.74
CA ILE A 38 -15.33 13.40 8.94
C ILE A 38 -15.65 14.89 8.84
N GLN A 39 -16.89 15.24 8.45
CA GLN A 39 -17.31 16.63 8.23
C GLN A 39 -17.39 17.46 9.51
N SER A 40 -17.41 16.82 10.69
CA SER A 40 -17.37 17.52 11.98
C SER A 40 -15.98 18.10 12.31
N LYS A 41 -14.93 17.68 11.59
CA LYS A 41 -13.55 18.11 11.82
C LYS A 41 -13.17 19.29 10.94
N PRO A 42 -12.23 20.15 11.38
CA PRO A 42 -11.67 21.19 10.52
C PRO A 42 -10.91 20.59 9.33
N ASP A 43 -10.73 21.39 8.28
CA ASP A 43 -9.92 20.99 7.12
C ASP A 43 -8.48 20.64 7.55
N ASP A 44 -7.87 19.66 6.87
CA ASP A 44 -6.49 19.22 7.11
C ASP A 44 -6.19 18.79 8.57
N THR A 45 -7.14 18.11 9.23
CA THR A 45 -6.97 17.63 10.63
C THR A 45 -7.10 16.12 10.82
N ILE A 46 -7.33 15.34 9.75
CA ILE A 46 -7.48 13.88 9.85
C ILE A 46 -6.30 13.16 9.19
N VAL A 47 -5.67 12.24 9.93
CA VAL A 47 -4.85 11.16 9.35
C VAL A 47 -5.78 9.99 9.04
N TYR A 48 -5.95 9.68 7.77
CA TYR A 48 -6.68 8.50 7.32
C TYR A 48 -5.71 7.33 7.14
N SER A 49 -6.10 6.13 7.55
CA SER A 49 -5.29 4.92 7.47
C SER A 49 -6.07 3.76 6.84
N ALA A 50 -5.48 3.14 5.81
CA ALA A 50 -5.98 1.91 5.19
C ALA A 50 -4.86 1.12 4.50
N PHE A 51 -4.85 -0.20 4.70
CA PHE A 51 -3.72 -1.07 4.30
C PHE A 51 -4.06 -2.05 3.18
N GLY A 52 -5.05 -1.72 2.35
CA GLY A 52 -5.49 -2.55 1.23
C GLY A 52 -6.46 -3.66 1.64
N SER A 53 -6.86 -4.48 0.67
CA SER A 53 -7.87 -5.54 0.84
C SER A 53 -7.31 -6.88 1.31
N THR A 54 -6.00 -7.11 1.14
CA THR A 54 -5.36 -8.43 1.32
C THR A 54 -4.22 -8.45 2.33
N SER A 55 -3.70 -7.29 2.76
CA SER A 55 -2.58 -7.22 3.69
C SER A 55 -2.97 -7.70 5.08
N ILE A 56 -2.14 -8.56 5.69
CA ILE A 56 -2.25 -8.97 7.09
C ILE A 56 -1.13 -8.27 7.87
N ILE A 57 -1.49 -7.59 8.96
CA ILE A 57 -0.56 -6.82 9.79
C ILE A 57 -0.19 -7.66 11.01
N PRO A 58 1.09 -8.06 11.16
CA PRO A 58 1.55 -8.76 12.35
C PRO A 58 1.38 -7.92 13.62
N TYR A 59 1.19 -8.59 14.76
CA TYR A 59 0.98 -7.96 16.07
C TYR A 59 2.00 -6.86 16.38
N GLU A 60 3.30 -7.13 16.24
CA GLU A 60 4.37 -6.15 16.52
C GLU A 60 4.26 -4.88 15.67
N ARG A 61 3.88 -5.01 14.39
CA ARG A 61 3.70 -3.86 13.49
C ARG A 61 2.45 -3.08 13.84
N MET A 62 1.37 -3.76 14.20
CA MET A 62 0.16 -3.12 14.72
C MET A 62 0.45 -2.40 16.04
N TYR A 63 1.20 -3.03 16.95
CA TYR A 63 1.60 -2.46 18.24
C TYR A 63 2.38 -1.15 18.04
N ASN A 64 3.42 -1.17 17.22
CA ASN A 64 4.20 0.03 16.92
C ASN A 64 3.38 1.11 16.21
N LEU A 65 2.49 0.71 15.30
CA LEU A 65 1.58 1.65 14.64
C LEU A 65 0.68 2.35 15.66
N ILE A 66 -0.04 1.61 16.49
CA ILE A 66 -1.00 2.16 17.45
C ILE A 66 -0.33 3.02 18.51
N ASN A 67 0.83 2.61 19.04
CA ASN A 67 1.60 3.44 19.98
C ASN A 67 2.14 4.72 19.31
N GLY A 68 2.56 4.65 18.05
CA GLY A 68 3.04 5.82 17.31
C GLY A 68 1.92 6.84 17.04
N LEU A 69 0.73 6.34 16.68
CA LEU A 69 -0.47 7.15 16.49
C LEU A 69 -0.96 7.79 17.80
N ALA A 70 -0.90 7.06 18.92
CA ALA A 70 -1.26 7.60 20.24
C ALA A 70 -0.34 8.76 20.64
N ASN A 71 0.99 8.60 20.50
CA ASN A 71 1.94 9.69 20.73
C ASN A 71 1.68 10.89 19.81
N PHE A 72 1.41 10.65 18.52
CA PHE A 72 1.10 11.72 17.58
C PHE A 72 -0.14 12.53 18.01
N LEU A 73 -1.20 11.86 18.48
CA LEU A 73 -2.40 12.55 19.00
C LEU A 73 -2.13 13.37 20.27
N LEU A 74 -1.16 12.96 21.10
CA LEU A 74 -0.74 13.70 22.29
C LEU A 74 0.08 14.95 21.95
N GLU A 75 0.88 14.89 20.89
CA GLU A 75 1.70 16.02 20.42
C GLU A 75 0.89 17.04 19.60
N GLU A 76 -0.14 16.58 18.87
CA GLU A 76 -0.97 17.42 17.98
C GLU A 76 -2.43 17.39 18.43
N ASP A 77 -2.84 18.34 19.27
CA ASP A 77 -4.17 18.38 19.90
C ASP A 77 -5.35 18.51 18.93
N ASP A 78 -5.15 19.17 17.79
CA ASP A 78 -6.17 19.37 16.76
C ASP A 78 -6.32 18.18 15.81
N SER A 79 -5.42 17.19 15.92
CA SER A 79 -5.40 16.04 15.03
C SER A 79 -6.44 14.99 15.40
N SER A 80 -6.95 14.30 14.38
CA SER A 80 -7.86 13.18 14.47
C SER A 80 -7.36 12.03 13.60
N ILE A 81 -7.75 10.79 13.94
CA ILE A 81 -7.33 9.58 13.23
C ILE A 81 -8.54 8.78 12.78
N LEU A 82 -8.57 8.41 11.51
CA LEU A 82 -9.52 7.46 10.93
C LEU A 82 -8.78 6.18 10.54
N LEU A 83 -9.04 5.07 11.23
CA LEU A 83 -8.46 3.76 10.96
C LEU A 83 -9.48 2.82 10.31
N ALA A 84 -9.24 2.43 9.07
CA ALA A 84 -10.05 1.40 8.40
C ALA A 84 -9.30 0.07 8.37
N PHE A 85 -9.83 -0.93 9.07
CA PHE A 85 -9.30 -2.29 9.12
C PHE A 85 -10.17 -3.27 8.33
N ARG A 86 -9.52 -4.29 7.76
CA ARG A 86 -10.18 -5.44 7.13
C ARG A 86 -9.97 -6.69 7.98
N ASN A 87 -11.04 -7.42 8.26
CA ASN A 87 -11.03 -8.77 8.80
C ASN A 87 -10.04 -8.92 9.99
N VAL A 88 -9.07 -9.83 9.87
CA VAL A 88 -8.05 -10.19 10.87
C VAL A 88 -7.24 -9.01 11.43
N ASN A 89 -7.13 -7.91 10.70
CA ASN A 89 -6.40 -6.73 11.19
C ASN A 89 -7.18 -6.00 12.28
N TYR A 90 -8.52 -6.04 12.25
CA TYR A 90 -9.34 -5.47 13.32
C TYR A 90 -9.16 -6.27 14.61
N ASP A 91 -9.16 -7.61 14.54
CA ASP A 91 -8.93 -8.47 15.70
C ASP A 91 -7.53 -8.27 16.30
N THR A 92 -6.53 -8.09 15.44
CA THR A 92 -5.16 -7.76 15.85
C THR A 92 -5.10 -6.40 16.54
N TYR A 93 -5.78 -5.38 15.99
CA TYR A 93 -5.91 -4.06 16.61
C TYR A 93 -6.57 -4.13 18.00
N GLN A 94 -7.68 -4.86 18.14
CA GLN A 94 -8.37 -5.03 19.42
C GLN A 94 -7.46 -5.71 20.46
N THR A 95 -6.70 -6.72 20.04
CA THR A 95 -5.72 -7.40 20.89
C THR A 95 -4.61 -6.45 21.36
N VAL A 96 -4.07 -5.62 20.45
CA VAL A 96 -3.09 -4.59 20.79
C VAL A 96 -3.67 -3.59 21.78
N LEU A 97 -4.88 -3.07 21.54
CA LEU A 97 -5.54 -2.08 22.40
C LEU A 97 -5.75 -2.61 23.82
N ALA A 98 -6.14 -3.88 23.97
CA ALA A 98 -6.30 -4.54 25.27
C ALA A 98 -4.98 -4.65 26.04
N ASN A 99 -3.87 -4.90 25.32
CA ASN A 99 -2.54 -5.13 25.89
C ASN A 99 -1.68 -3.86 26.06
N LEU A 100 -2.19 -2.67 25.74
CA LEU A 100 -1.46 -1.42 25.97
C LEU A 100 -1.22 -1.22 27.47
N ASN A 101 0.00 -0.92 27.89
CA ASN A 101 0.31 -0.68 29.31
C ASN A 101 0.10 0.78 29.74
N ASP A 102 -0.04 1.69 28.78
CA ASP A 102 -0.16 3.13 29.01
C ASP A 102 -1.63 3.57 29.05
N ASP A 103 -2.08 4.06 30.21
CA ASP A 103 -3.46 4.48 30.44
C ASP A 103 -3.82 5.78 29.70
N GLU A 104 -2.86 6.67 29.48
CA GLU A 104 -3.07 7.88 28.69
C GLU A 104 -3.27 7.53 27.22
N PHE A 105 -2.47 6.60 26.68
CA PHE A 105 -2.65 6.09 25.32
C PHE A 105 -4.00 5.41 25.15
N ARG A 106 -4.41 4.59 26.13
CA ARG A 106 -5.74 3.97 26.12
C ARG A 106 -6.86 5.01 26.13
N LYS A 107 -6.73 6.07 26.93
CA LYS A 107 -7.73 7.14 27.03
C LYS A 107 -7.86 7.89 25.71
N ILE A 108 -6.76 8.28 25.08
CA ILE A 108 -6.78 9.05 23.83
C ILE A 108 -7.26 8.20 22.65
N LEU A 109 -6.84 6.93 22.56
CA LEU A 109 -7.27 6.01 21.49
C LEU A 109 -8.74 5.61 21.58
N LYS A 110 -9.35 5.70 22.78
CA LYS A 110 -10.78 5.46 23.00
C LYS A 110 -11.63 6.72 22.88
N ASN A 111 -11.02 7.89 22.63
CA ASN A 111 -11.77 9.12 22.42
C ASN A 111 -12.42 9.09 21.02
N GLU A 112 -13.68 8.69 20.94
CA GLU A 112 -14.44 8.58 19.69
C GLU A 112 -14.60 9.91 18.94
N ASP A 113 -14.42 11.04 19.62
CA ASP A 113 -14.36 12.34 18.93
C ASP A 113 -13.09 12.45 18.10
N ARG A 114 -11.93 12.03 18.62
CA ARG A 114 -10.63 12.15 17.92
C ARG A 114 -10.24 10.92 17.12
N VAL A 115 -10.77 9.74 17.45
CA VAL A 115 -10.40 8.47 16.84
C VAL A 115 -11.63 7.73 16.34
N ARG A 116 -11.68 7.47 15.03
CA ARG A 116 -12.70 6.66 14.38
C ARG A 116 -12.12 5.37 13.85
N ILE A 117 -12.74 4.25 14.21
CA ILE A 117 -12.36 2.92 13.71
C ILE A 117 -13.49 2.38 12.82
N GLU A 118 -13.16 1.96 11.61
CA GLU A 118 -14.07 1.30 10.69
C GLU A 118 -13.60 -0.15 10.47
N ASN A 119 -14.51 -1.11 10.68
CA ASN A 119 -14.26 -2.52 10.41
C ASN A 119 -14.99 -2.95 9.12
N GLY A 120 -14.23 -3.31 8.10
CA GLY A 120 -14.76 -3.83 6.84
C GLY A 120 -14.57 -2.87 5.68
N PHE A 121 -15.52 -2.90 4.73
CA PHE A 121 -15.42 -2.08 3.52
C PHE A 121 -15.76 -0.62 3.79
N VAL A 122 -14.83 0.26 3.44
CA VAL A 122 -15.07 1.71 3.35
C VAL A 122 -14.83 2.19 1.93
N GLN A 123 -15.57 3.23 1.53
CA GLN A 123 -15.36 3.87 0.24
C GLN A 123 -14.14 4.80 0.29
N GLN A 124 -12.95 4.24 0.04
CA GLN A 124 -11.66 4.94 0.12
C GLN A 124 -11.64 6.23 -0.72
N LYS A 125 -12.07 6.16 -1.99
CA LYS A 125 -12.17 7.35 -2.86
C LYS A 125 -13.09 8.43 -2.27
N TRP A 126 -14.22 8.03 -1.68
CA TRP A 126 -15.14 8.96 -1.02
C TRP A 126 -14.51 9.65 0.19
N ILE A 127 -13.69 8.93 0.96
CA ILE A 127 -12.97 9.47 2.11
C ILE A 127 -11.87 10.43 1.65
N LEU A 128 -11.03 10.01 0.70
CA LEU A 128 -9.87 10.78 0.25
C LEU A 128 -10.23 12.12 -0.39
N GLN A 129 -11.43 12.28 -0.96
CA GLN A 129 -11.85 13.55 -1.54
C GLN A 129 -12.13 14.65 -0.48
N HIS A 130 -12.32 14.30 0.79
CA HIS A 130 -12.67 15.27 1.83
C HIS A 130 -11.47 16.13 2.20
N ASN A 131 -11.71 17.44 2.40
CA ASN A 131 -10.67 18.40 2.76
C ASN A 131 -10.12 18.17 4.18
N GLN A 132 -10.90 17.53 5.05
CA GLN A 132 -10.50 17.19 6.41
C GLN A 132 -9.37 16.16 6.43
N ILE A 133 -9.25 15.32 5.41
CA ILE A 133 -8.15 14.36 5.30
C ILE A 133 -6.88 15.12 4.91
N LYS A 134 -5.88 15.10 5.79
CA LYS A 134 -4.57 15.74 5.58
C LYS A 134 -3.54 14.76 5.02
N ILE A 135 -3.41 13.61 5.68
CA ILE A 135 -2.38 12.60 5.37
C ILE A 135 -3.06 11.25 5.20
N PHE A 136 -2.63 10.48 4.21
CA PHE A 136 -3.05 9.10 4.04
C PHE A 136 -1.92 8.13 4.43
N LEU A 137 -2.09 7.46 5.56
CA LEU A 137 -1.26 6.33 5.95
C LEU A 137 -1.69 5.07 5.17
N SER A 138 -0.85 4.65 4.23
CA SER A 138 -1.19 3.61 3.27
C SER A 138 -0.14 2.52 3.22
N HIS A 139 -0.56 1.30 2.88
CA HIS A 139 0.36 0.25 2.45
C HIS A 139 1.13 0.58 1.15
N CYS A 140 0.76 1.65 0.45
CA CYS A 140 1.38 2.08 -0.80
C CYS A 140 1.24 1.07 -1.96
N GLY A 141 0.15 0.29 -1.98
CA GLY A 141 -0.27 -0.37 -3.22
C GLY A 141 -0.62 0.69 -4.28
N MET A 142 -0.26 0.42 -5.54
CA MET A 142 -0.31 1.44 -6.60
C MET A 142 -1.69 2.12 -6.74
N GLY A 143 -2.79 1.36 -6.64
CA GLY A 143 -4.14 1.93 -6.70
C GLY A 143 -4.42 2.94 -5.58
N SER A 144 -4.15 2.57 -4.33
CA SER A 144 -4.29 3.47 -3.17
C SER A 144 -3.39 4.70 -3.26
N ALA A 145 -2.16 4.54 -3.75
CA ALA A 145 -1.23 5.65 -3.92
C ALA A 145 -1.73 6.64 -4.98
N LEU A 146 -2.18 6.14 -6.13
CA LEU A 146 -2.73 6.97 -7.21
C LEU A 146 -4.02 7.69 -6.79
N GLU A 147 -4.93 7.01 -6.09
CA GLU A 147 -6.15 7.65 -5.57
C GLU A 147 -5.83 8.80 -4.61
N ALA A 148 -4.88 8.60 -3.69
CA ALA A 148 -4.49 9.63 -2.73
C ALA A 148 -3.88 10.85 -3.42
N LEU A 149 -2.94 10.64 -4.36
CA LEU A 149 -2.31 11.71 -5.12
C LEU A 149 -3.31 12.42 -6.03
N TYR A 150 -4.25 11.69 -6.63
CA TYR A 150 -5.34 12.29 -7.41
C TYR A 150 -6.19 13.24 -6.56
N TYR A 151 -6.46 12.90 -5.30
CA TYR A 151 -7.12 13.76 -4.32
C TYR A 151 -6.16 14.55 -3.44
N ASN A 152 -4.97 14.90 -3.94
CA ASN A 152 -3.98 15.78 -3.29
C ASN A 152 -3.58 15.42 -1.85
N LYS A 153 -3.62 14.13 -1.48
CA LYS A 153 -3.27 13.64 -0.14
C LYS A 153 -1.85 13.08 -0.12
N PRO A 154 -0.92 13.70 0.63
CA PRO A 154 0.39 13.11 0.89
C PRO A 154 0.30 11.77 1.59
N LEU A 155 1.28 10.89 1.34
CA LEU A 155 1.26 9.53 1.86
C LEU A 155 2.33 9.28 2.93
N LEU A 156 1.93 8.68 4.04
CA LEU A 156 2.87 7.94 4.89
C LEU A 156 2.80 6.47 4.47
N CYS A 157 3.89 5.94 3.93
CA CYS A 157 3.91 4.59 3.36
C CYS A 157 4.35 3.55 4.39
N MET A 158 3.52 2.52 4.57
CA MET A 158 3.76 1.34 5.40
C MET A 158 3.74 0.08 4.52
N PRO A 159 4.74 -0.17 3.66
CA PRO A 159 4.70 -1.30 2.74
C PRO A 159 4.79 -2.65 3.47
N PHE A 160 4.18 -3.69 2.90
CA PHE A 160 4.16 -5.05 3.43
C PHE A 160 4.79 -6.07 2.47
N CYS A 161 4.52 -5.98 1.17
CA CYS A 161 5.01 -6.97 0.21
C CYS A 161 5.13 -6.43 -1.22
N LEU A 162 5.86 -7.17 -2.06
CA LEU A 162 5.90 -6.99 -3.50
C LEU A 162 6.29 -5.57 -3.94
N ASP A 163 5.50 -4.98 -4.81
CA ASP A 163 5.68 -3.66 -5.44
C ASP A 163 5.55 -2.50 -4.43
N GLN A 164 4.90 -2.73 -3.28
CA GLN A 164 4.64 -1.68 -2.29
C GLN A 164 5.93 -1.00 -1.80
N PHE A 165 7.03 -1.74 -1.68
CA PHE A 165 8.33 -1.17 -1.28
C PHE A 165 8.88 -0.22 -2.34
N SER A 166 8.84 -0.61 -3.61
CA SER A 166 9.27 0.24 -4.73
C SER A 166 8.37 1.47 -4.87
N ASN A 167 7.05 1.30 -4.68
CA ASN A 167 6.10 2.41 -4.68
C ASN A 167 6.41 3.39 -3.54
N ALA A 168 6.68 2.90 -2.33
CA ALA A 168 7.02 3.75 -1.18
C ALA A 168 8.31 4.55 -1.40
N ILE A 169 9.33 3.94 -2.03
CA ILE A 169 10.57 4.65 -2.43
C ILE A 169 10.26 5.73 -3.46
N ALA A 170 9.38 5.45 -4.43
CA ALA A 170 8.98 6.44 -5.42
C ALA A 170 8.24 7.63 -4.79
N ILE A 171 7.35 7.38 -3.82
CA ILE A 171 6.66 8.43 -3.06
C ILE A 171 7.66 9.35 -2.33
N ASP A 172 8.64 8.75 -1.65
CA ASP A 172 9.67 9.48 -0.91
C ASP A 172 10.54 10.32 -1.85
N ASN A 173 11.01 9.74 -2.97
CA ASN A 173 11.81 10.45 -3.98
C ASN A 173 11.04 11.57 -4.72
N LEU A 174 9.71 11.54 -4.67
CA LEU A 174 8.84 12.53 -5.30
C LEU A 174 8.43 13.65 -4.34
N ASP A 175 8.87 13.60 -3.08
CA ASP A 175 8.49 14.54 -2.02
C ASP A 175 6.97 14.63 -1.79
N VAL A 176 6.20 13.62 -2.21
CA VAL A 176 4.74 13.54 -2.03
C VAL A 176 4.34 12.70 -0.81
N GLY A 177 5.32 12.33 0.01
CA GLY A 177 5.11 11.54 1.21
C GLY A 177 6.42 11.06 1.83
N GLN A 178 6.31 10.20 2.83
CA GLN A 178 7.45 9.54 3.45
C GLN A 178 7.21 8.05 3.58
N SER A 179 8.29 7.27 3.60
CA SER A 179 8.24 5.84 3.87
C SER A 179 8.65 5.50 5.30
N LEU A 180 7.89 4.63 5.98
CA LEU A 180 8.29 3.96 7.24
C LEU A 180 9.31 2.84 6.99
N PHE A 181 9.40 2.38 5.75
CA PHE A 181 10.40 1.41 5.32
C PHE A 181 11.75 2.11 5.09
N VAL A 182 12.79 1.59 5.76
CA VAL A 182 14.18 2.02 5.56
C VAL A 182 14.89 0.93 4.76
N PRO A 183 15.28 1.18 3.50
CA PRO A 183 15.94 0.17 2.68
C PRO A 183 17.28 -0.27 3.31
N PRO A 184 17.71 -1.52 3.05
CA PRO A 184 19.04 -1.97 3.47
C PRO A 184 20.12 -1.12 2.84
N SER A 185 21.26 -1.00 3.53
CA SER A 185 22.49 -0.61 2.83
C SER A 185 22.88 -1.69 1.82
N LEU A 186 23.60 -1.28 0.76
CA LEU A 186 24.10 -2.18 -0.27
C LEU A 186 24.83 -3.40 0.32
N TRP A 187 25.61 -3.19 1.37
CA TRP A 187 26.32 -4.24 2.11
C TRP A 187 25.37 -5.22 2.82
N GLN A 188 24.28 -4.73 3.43
CA GLN A 188 23.30 -5.60 4.09
C GLN A 188 22.59 -6.52 3.08
N SER A 189 22.25 -5.98 1.90
CA SER A 189 21.63 -6.76 0.81
C SER A 189 22.52 -7.89 0.27
N LEU A 190 23.85 -7.71 0.32
CA LEU A 190 24.81 -8.69 -0.20
C LEU A 190 25.10 -9.83 0.78
N ILE A 191 25.03 -9.58 2.09
CA ILE A 191 25.52 -10.52 3.12
C ILE A 191 24.38 -11.36 3.70
N LYS A 192 23.15 -10.81 3.76
CA LYS A 192 21.98 -11.55 4.25
C LYS A 192 20.78 -11.30 3.34
N PRO A 193 20.00 -12.33 3.00
CA PRO A 193 18.68 -12.09 2.43
C PRO A 193 17.91 -11.20 3.40
N TYR A 194 17.48 -10.05 2.89
CA TYR A 194 16.86 -9.01 3.67
C TYR A 194 15.55 -9.54 4.26
N ASP A 195 15.46 -9.59 5.60
CA ASP A 195 14.31 -10.13 6.30
C ASP A 195 13.19 -9.09 6.34
N PHE A 196 12.42 -8.99 5.25
CA PHE A 196 11.28 -8.09 5.12
C PHE A 196 10.25 -8.24 6.27
N ALA A 197 10.21 -9.39 6.96
CA ALA A 197 9.34 -9.61 8.12
C ALA A 197 9.88 -8.96 9.41
N LYS A 198 11.20 -8.71 9.51
CA LYS A 198 11.85 -8.02 10.65
C LYS A 198 11.95 -6.51 10.51
N TYR A 199 11.59 -5.92 9.38
CA TYR A 199 11.49 -4.46 9.24
C TYR A 199 10.21 -3.97 9.92
N THR A 200 10.22 -4.04 11.24
CA THR A 200 9.28 -3.32 12.10
C THR A 200 9.82 -1.89 12.24
N PHE A 201 9.09 -0.92 11.72
CA PHE A 201 9.29 0.46 12.14
C PHE A 201 8.93 0.55 13.63
N THR A 202 9.51 1.51 14.35
CA THR A 202 9.19 1.75 15.76
C THR A 202 8.01 2.71 15.88
N ALA A 203 7.36 2.73 17.05
CA ALA A 203 6.36 3.75 17.38
C ALA A 203 6.91 5.18 17.17
N ALA A 204 8.15 5.43 17.62
CA ALA A 204 8.82 6.71 17.42
C ALA A 204 9.00 7.08 15.94
N SER A 205 9.28 6.11 15.06
CA SER A 205 9.39 6.37 13.62
C SER A 205 8.05 6.82 13.03
N VAL A 206 6.93 6.19 13.45
CA VAL A 206 5.57 6.60 13.05
C VAL A 206 5.30 8.03 13.50
N THR A 207 5.52 8.32 14.78
CA THR A 207 5.28 9.65 15.35
C THR A 207 6.12 10.72 14.66
N ASN A 208 7.44 10.54 14.59
CA ASN A 208 8.35 11.54 14.03
C ASN A 208 8.06 11.82 12.56
N LYS A 209 7.76 10.80 11.76
CA LYS A 209 7.44 10.97 10.34
C LYS A 209 6.08 11.64 10.14
N LEU A 210 5.08 11.29 10.94
CA LEU A 210 3.80 11.98 10.92
C LEU A 210 3.96 13.45 11.30
N LEU A 211 4.63 13.78 12.40
CA LEU A 211 4.86 15.17 12.82
C LEU A 211 5.64 15.98 11.77
N ALA A 212 6.66 15.37 11.16
CA ALA A 212 7.42 15.99 10.08
C ALA A 212 6.57 16.27 8.83
N MET A 213 5.63 15.37 8.48
CA MET A 213 4.68 15.61 7.39
C MET A 213 3.57 16.59 7.79
N TRP A 214 3.13 16.55 9.05
CA TRP A 214 2.02 17.34 9.57
C TRP A 214 2.32 18.83 9.57
N SER A 215 3.55 19.19 9.92
CA SER A 215 4.04 20.57 10.01
C SER A 215 4.61 21.12 8.69
N ASN A 216 4.94 20.25 7.73
CA ASN A 216 5.59 20.66 6.49
C ASN A 216 4.61 20.73 5.32
N VAL A 217 4.28 21.97 4.93
CA VAL A 217 3.37 22.26 3.80
C VAL A 217 3.88 21.74 2.44
N LEU A 218 5.18 21.51 2.27
CA LEU A 218 5.78 21.10 0.99
C LEU A 218 5.22 19.76 0.50
N TYR A 219 4.92 18.82 1.41
CA TYR A 219 4.30 17.55 1.02
C TYR A 219 2.93 17.77 0.38
N LYS A 220 2.13 18.67 0.94
CA LYS A 220 0.81 19.02 0.39
C LYS A 220 0.95 19.72 -0.96
N GLU A 221 1.84 20.70 -1.09
CA GLU A 221 2.08 21.37 -2.37
C GLU A 221 2.56 20.40 -3.47
N ALA A 222 3.44 19.46 -3.12
CA ALA A 222 3.91 18.44 -4.06
C ALA A 222 2.77 17.52 -4.51
N ALA A 223 1.94 17.05 -3.56
CA ALA A 223 0.76 16.25 -3.86
C ALA A 223 -0.29 17.01 -4.68
N GLU A 224 -0.47 18.31 -4.44
CA GLU A 224 -1.35 19.18 -5.23
C GLU A 224 -0.87 19.36 -6.67
N ARG A 225 0.43 19.62 -6.88
CA ARG A 225 1.01 19.70 -8.23
C ARG A 225 0.80 18.39 -8.98
N MET A 226 1.05 17.25 -8.33
CA MET A 226 0.83 15.94 -8.92
C MET A 226 -0.66 15.67 -9.21
N SER A 227 -1.56 16.05 -8.30
CA SER A 227 -3.01 15.97 -8.50
C SER A 227 -3.45 16.74 -9.76
N LEU A 228 -2.95 17.95 -9.94
CA LEU A 228 -3.24 18.79 -11.11
C LEU A 228 -2.75 18.13 -12.41
N GLU A 229 -1.51 17.62 -12.42
CA GLU A 229 -0.97 16.88 -13.57
C GLU A 229 -1.82 15.65 -13.91
N MET A 230 -2.18 14.84 -12.90
CA MET A 230 -3.00 13.64 -13.08
C MET A 230 -4.39 13.97 -13.65
N LYS A 231 -5.04 15.02 -13.13
CA LYS A 231 -6.35 15.47 -13.61
C LYS A 231 -6.27 16.04 -15.02
N TYR A 232 -5.22 16.80 -15.33
CA TYR A 232 -5.00 17.37 -16.66
C TYR A 232 -4.78 16.28 -17.72
N ALA A 233 -4.09 15.20 -17.37
CA ALA A 233 -3.84 14.08 -18.28
C ALA A 233 -5.11 13.29 -18.67
N GLY A 234 -6.24 13.47 -17.95
CA GLY A 234 -7.57 13.01 -18.37
C GLY A 234 -7.97 11.59 -17.98
N GLY A 235 -7.06 10.78 -17.43
CA GLY A 235 -7.36 9.47 -16.86
C GLY A 235 -7.99 8.52 -17.88
N VAL A 236 -9.06 7.87 -17.43
CA VAL A 236 -9.86 6.95 -18.23
C VAL A 236 -10.45 7.62 -19.47
N LYS A 237 -10.86 8.89 -19.40
CA LYS A 237 -11.41 9.61 -20.56
C LYS A 237 -10.38 9.78 -21.67
N GLN A 238 -9.13 10.10 -21.31
CA GLN A 238 -8.05 10.17 -22.28
C GLN A 238 -7.73 8.79 -22.84
N ALA A 239 -7.71 7.74 -22.00
CA ALA A 239 -7.48 6.37 -22.45
C ALA A 239 -8.51 5.92 -23.50
N VAL A 240 -9.80 6.21 -23.26
CA VAL A 240 -10.89 5.93 -24.22
C VAL A 240 -10.64 6.68 -25.53
N LYS A 241 -10.32 7.97 -25.47
CA LYS A 241 -10.05 8.79 -26.65
C LYS A 241 -8.89 8.25 -27.50
N GLU A 242 -7.80 7.81 -26.87
CA GLU A 242 -6.66 7.22 -27.57
C GLU A 242 -7.02 5.88 -28.24
N ILE A 243 -7.80 5.04 -27.55
CA ILE A 243 -8.29 3.77 -28.10
C ILE A 243 -9.21 4.02 -29.30
N GLU A 244 -10.17 4.94 -29.17
CA GLU A 244 -11.08 5.31 -30.26
C GLU A 244 -10.33 5.87 -31.47
N PHE A 245 -9.32 6.72 -31.24
CA PHE A 245 -8.47 7.26 -32.30
C PHE A 245 -7.69 6.15 -33.01
N PHE A 246 -7.11 5.21 -32.27
CA PHE A 246 -6.41 4.06 -32.84
C PHE A 246 -7.33 3.21 -33.73
N VAL A 247 -8.56 2.93 -33.29
CA VAL A 247 -9.56 2.20 -34.08
C VAL A 247 -9.93 2.97 -35.35
N HIS A 248 -10.10 4.30 -35.27
CA HIS A 248 -10.45 5.13 -36.42
C HIS A 248 -9.38 5.11 -37.52
N LEU A 249 -8.10 4.91 -37.15
CA LEU A 249 -6.98 4.73 -38.09
C LEU A 249 -6.92 3.32 -38.71
N GLY A 250 -7.88 2.44 -38.43
CA GLY A 250 -7.86 1.04 -38.84
C GLY A 250 -6.98 0.16 -37.95
N GLY A 251 -6.69 0.61 -36.73
CA GLY A 251 -5.95 -0.16 -35.73
C GLY A 251 -6.71 -1.41 -35.27
N ASP A 252 -5.98 -2.50 -35.12
CA ASP A 252 -6.50 -3.80 -34.71
C ASP A 252 -6.50 -3.94 -33.18
N LEU A 253 -7.70 -4.02 -32.59
CA LEU A 253 -7.87 -4.18 -31.13
C LEU A 253 -7.41 -5.54 -30.63
N ASP A 254 -7.29 -6.55 -31.49
CA ASP A 254 -6.77 -7.86 -31.10
C ASP A 254 -5.33 -7.76 -30.60
N ARG A 255 -4.60 -6.71 -30.98
CA ARG A 255 -3.25 -6.43 -30.46
C ARG A 255 -3.24 -6.00 -28.98
N PHE A 256 -4.35 -5.53 -28.44
CA PHE A 256 -4.50 -5.26 -27.00
C PHE A 256 -4.96 -6.47 -26.21
N THR A 257 -5.29 -7.59 -26.88
CA THR A 257 -5.56 -8.83 -26.15
C THR A 257 -4.27 -9.27 -25.47
N PRO A 258 -4.29 -9.48 -24.14
CA PRO A 258 -3.08 -9.90 -23.45
C PRO A 258 -2.66 -11.25 -24.02
N PHE A 259 -1.36 -11.43 -24.31
CA PHE A 259 -0.84 -12.68 -24.88
C PHE A 259 -1.21 -13.92 -24.05
N SER A 260 -1.43 -13.76 -22.74
CA SER A 260 -1.93 -14.82 -21.88
C SER A 260 -3.29 -15.39 -22.32
N SER A 261 -4.12 -14.60 -23.01
CA SER A 261 -5.42 -14.99 -23.57
C SER A 261 -5.31 -15.91 -24.78
N THR A 262 -4.16 -15.93 -25.47
CA THR A 262 -3.88 -16.86 -26.58
C THR A 262 -3.20 -18.14 -26.11
N LEU A 263 -2.73 -18.20 -24.86
CA LEU A 263 -2.10 -19.39 -24.30
C LEU A 263 -3.11 -20.52 -24.02
N PRO A 264 -2.73 -21.80 -24.27
CA PRO A 264 -3.45 -22.96 -23.78
C PRO A 264 -3.66 -22.92 -22.28
N PHE A 265 -4.75 -23.52 -21.78
CA PHE A 265 -5.14 -23.44 -20.37
C PHE A 265 -4.00 -23.83 -19.41
N TYR A 266 -3.19 -24.84 -19.75
CA TYR A 266 -2.12 -25.32 -18.89
C TYR A 266 -0.93 -24.36 -18.78
N GLN A 267 -0.65 -23.54 -19.79
CA GLN A 267 0.38 -22.49 -19.71
C GLN A 267 -0.16 -21.26 -18.99
N ARG A 268 -1.44 -20.91 -19.24
CA ARG A 268 -2.09 -19.77 -18.57
C ARG A 268 -2.13 -19.94 -17.05
N TYR A 269 -2.40 -21.15 -16.57
CA TYR A 269 -2.41 -21.49 -15.15
C TYR A 269 -1.06 -22.03 -14.64
N MET A 270 0.01 -21.92 -15.44
CA MET A 270 1.38 -22.32 -15.08
C MET A 270 1.52 -23.81 -14.66
N PHE A 271 0.63 -24.69 -15.13
CA PHE A 271 0.70 -26.13 -14.86
C PHE A 271 1.90 -26.80 -15.54
N ASP A 272 2.35 -26.27 -16.66
CA ASP A 272 3.60 -26.67 -17.31
C ASP A 272 4.82 -26.40 -16.42
N LEU A 273 4.90 -25.21 -15.82
CA LEU A 273 5.94 -24.86 -14.85
C LEU A 273 5.83 -25.70 -13.58
N LEU A 274 4.61 -25.90 -13.06
CA LEU A 274 4.37 -26.74 -11.89
C LEU A 274 4.81 -28.19 -12.15
N PHE A 275 4.55 -28.70 -13.35
CA PHE A 275 5.00 -30.02 -13.76
C PHE A 275 6.54 -30.12 -13.80
N VAL A 276 7.21 -29.18 -14.48
CA VAL A 276 8.67 -29.19 -14.67
C VAL A 276 9.42 -28.97 -13.36
N PHE A 277 8.97 -28.05 -12.50
CA PHE A 277 9.71 -27.64 -11.31
C PHE A 277 9.30 -28.38 -10.03
N ILE A 278 8.11 -28.98 -9.98
CA ILE A 278 7.61 -29.65 -8.76
C ILE A 278 7.32 -31.13 -9.01
N VAL A 279 6.46 -31.47 -9.98
CA VAL A 279 5.99 -32.86 -10.17
C VAL A 279 7.11 -33.75 -10.69
N LEU A 280 7.84 -33.32 -11.71
CA LEU A 280 8.89 -34.11 -12.34
C LEU A 280 10.08 -34.37 -11.39
N PRO A 281 10.63 -33.37 -10.67
CA PRO A 281 11.64 -33.62 -9.65
C PRO A 281 11.14 -34.47 -8.49
N GLY A 282 9.90 -34.24 -8.03
CA GLY A 282 9.30 -35.00 -6.94
C GLY A 282 9.10 -36.48 -7.28
N THR A 283 8.67 -36.79 -8.50
CA THR A 283 8.51 -38.18 -8.98
C THR A 283 9.86 -38.88 -9.17
N ILE A 284 10.87 -38.19 -9.69
CA ILE A 284 12.25 -38.71 -9.78
C ILE A 284 12.80 -39.00 -8.38
N PHE A 285 12.62 -38.08 -7.43
CA PHE A 285 13.04 -38.26 -6.04
C PHE A 285 12.37 -39.48 -5.39
N LEU A 286 11.05 -39.61 -5.51
CA LEU A 286 10.30 -40.76 -5.00
C LEU A 286 10.76 -42.08 -5.62
N TYR A 287 11.03 -42.09 -6.94
CA TYR A 287 11.55 -43.26 -7.63
C TYR A 287 12.95 -43.66 -7.13
N ILE A 288 13.85 -42.69 -6.90
CA ILE A 288 15.17 -42.94 -6.32
C ILE A 288 15.03 -43.50 -4.90
N CYS A 289 14.19 -42.89 -4.06
CA CYS A 289 13.90 -43.38 -2.71
C CYS A 289 13.40 -44.82 -2.73
N PHE A 290 12.43 -45.13 -3.60
CA PHE A 290 11.89 -46.48 -3.76
C PHE A 290 12.97 -47.49 -4.17
N LYS A 291 13.82 -47.15 -5.15
CA LYS A 291 14.94 -48.03 -5.55
C LYS A 291 15.99 -48.20 -4.46
N CYS A 292 16.33 -47.16 -3.70
CA CYS A 292 17.26 -47.25 -2.58
C CYS A 292 16.69 -48.12 -1.44
N CYS A 293 15.41 -47.95 -1.08
CA CYS A 293 14.73 -48.80 -0.10
C CYS A 293 14.72 -50.27 -0.52
N LYS A 294 14.42 -50.55 -1.80
CA LYS A 294 14.42 -51.92 -2.34
C LYS A 294 15.82 -52.55 -2.37
N ARG A 295 16.87 -51.77 -2.67
CA ARG A 295 18.27 -52.22 -2.58
C ARG A 295 18.69 -52.53 -1.14
N ARG A 296 18.30 -51.69 -0.18
CA ARG A 296 18.59 -51.87 1.25
C ARG A 296 17.87 -53.06 1.88
N GLN A 297 16.68 -53.43 1.37
CA GLN A 297 16.00 -54.66 1.76
C GLN A 297 16.70 -55.90 1.21
N LYS A 298 17.20 -55.87 -0.03
CA LYS A 298 17.99 -56.98 -0.58
C LYS A 298 19.29 -57.22 0.19
N SER A 299 20.02 -56.16 0.56
CA SER A 299 21.27 -56.29 1.33
C SER A 299 21.11 -56.71 2.80
N LYS A 300 19.89 -56.99 3.27
CA LYS A 300 19.60 -57.52 4.62
C LYS A 300 19.18 -58.99 4.59
N ILE A 301 18.99 -59.56 3.40
CA ILE A 301 18.51 -60.93 3.19
C ILE A 301 19.67 -61.86 2.75
N ASP A 302 20.81 -61.27 2.36
CA ASP A 302 22.11 -61.93 2.16
C ASP A 302 23.01 -61.71 3.38
#